data_AF-A0A6V8QQA6-F1
#
_entry.id   AF-A0A6V8QQA6-F1
#
_cell.length_a   1.000
_cell.length_b   1.000
_cell.length_c   1.000
_cell.angle_alpha   90.00
_cell.angle_beta   90.00
_cell.angle_gamma   90.00
#
_symmetry.space_group_name_H-M   'P 1'
#
loop_
_entity.id
_entity.type
_entity.pdbx_description
1 polymer ?
#
loop_
_entity_poly.entity_id
_entity_poly.type
_entity_poly.pdbx_seq_one_letter_code
_entity_poly.pdbx_strand_id
1 'polypeptide(L)'
;MAWTRAILYSVLSSYLWHPSNAEYVWPDEQIDELERLLFEQDSPFDPPGGNIASFVAGCTGFAGGPGGSGGRSFGAEWLRNAYHDMSTADVSAGTGGLDASIVFEMDRPENVGQAFSESLNFLGAAYTTRSSMSDMFAMGAVMAVGQCSKGNIIIPFRAGRVDATGPGPSGVPQPQEDLATHTATFAKQGFDVSEMITLVACGHTIGGVHGVDFPEIVPNPPNTGVSISLLKPFEKRLIKPVPSN
;
A
#
# COMPACT_ATOMS: atom_id res chain seq x y z
N MET A 1 -28.26 55.56 10.51
CA MET A 1 -27.99 54.60 11.61
C MET A 1 -28.30 53.13 11.28
N ALA A 2 -28.69 52.77 10.05
CA ALA A 2 -28.95 51.36 9.68
C ALA A 2 -27.69 50.60 9.21
N TRP A 3 -26.73 51.31 8.60
CA TRP A 3 -25.52 50.72 8.00
C TRP A 3 -24.50 50.19 9.02
N THR A 4 -24.44 50.77 10.22
CA THR A 4 -23.53 50.33 11.30
C THR A 4 -23.96 49.00 11.94
N ARG A 5 -25.24 48.65 11.88
CA ARG A 5 -25.74 47.38 12.39
C ARG A 5 -25.42 46.22 11.45
N ALA A 6 -25.58 46.43 10.14
CA ALA A 6 -25.31 45.39 9.14
C ALA A 6 -23.84 44.92 9.15
N ILE A 7 -22.89 45.85 9.30
CA ILE A 7 -21.45 45.54 9.37
C ILE A 7 -21.10 44.80 10.69
N LEU A 8 -21.77 45.15 11.80
CA LEU A 8 -21.57 44.43 13.06
C LEU A 8 -22.07 42.97 12.96
N TYR A 9 -23.22 42.74 12.30
CA TYR A 9 -23.75 41.38 12.14
C TYR A 9 -22.90 40.52 11.22
N SER A 10 -22.30 41.06 10.16
CA SER A 10 -21.41 40.29 9.26
C SER A 10 -20.07 39.94 9.91
N VAL A 11 -19.49 40.82 10.75
CA VAL A 11 -18.26 40.51 11.50
C VAL A 11 -18.51 39.51 12.64
N LEU A 12 -19.67 39.58 13.33
CA LEU A 12 -20.02 38.59 14.34
C LEU A 12 -20.36 37.20 13.75
N SER A 13 -20.89 37.14 12.53
CA SER A 13 -21.17 35.84 11.88
C SER A 13 -19.94 35.16 11.30
N SER A 14 -18.86 35.89 10.99
CA SER A 14 -17.58 35.26 10.64
C SER A 14 -16.90 34.50 11.79
N TYR A 15 -17.23 34.81 13.06
CA TYR A 15 -16.77 34.02 14.22
C TYR A 15 -17.49 32.67 14.35
N LEU A 16 -18.63 32.48 13.67
CA LEU A 16 -19.34 31.19 13.62
C LEU A 16 -18.85 30.28 12.49
N TRP A 17 -17.89 30.73 11.69
CA TRP A 17 -17.17 29.95 10.68
C TRP A 17 -15.77 29.55 11.19
N HIS A 18 -15.68 29.16 12.45
CA HIS A 18 -14.56 28.30 12.83
C HIS A 18 -14.87 26.92 12.26
N PRO A 19 -13.96 26.25 11.52
CA PRO A 19 -14.12 24.84 11.27
C PRO A 19 -14.26 24.19 12.65
N SER A 20 -15.43 23.66 12.95
CA SER A 20 -15.62 22.84 14.13
C SER A 20 -14.57 21.74 13.99
N ASN A 21 -13.60 21.70 14.92
CA ASN A 21 -12.88 20.46 15.16
C ASN A 21 -13.98 19.47 15.52
N ALA A 22 -14.40 18.65 14.56
CA ALA A 22 -15.41 17.65 14.78
C ALA A 22 -14.82 16.72 15.84
N GLU A 23 -15.33 16.82 17.07
CA GLU A 23 -15.03 15.87 18.11
C GLU A 23 -15.45 14.50 17.59
N TYR A 24 -14.58 13.49 17.71
CA TYR A 24 -14.89 12.13 17.28
C TYR A 24 -16.13 11.66 18.04
N VAL A 25 -17.20 11.32 17.31
CA VAL A 25 -18.47 10.83 17.88
C VAL A 25 -18.63 9.38 17.46
N TRP A 26 -18.53 8.47 18.42
CA TRP A 26 -18.80 7.05 18.20
C TRP A 26 -20.31 6.75 18.28
N PRO A 27 -20.88 5.93 17.37
CA PRO A 27 -20.24 5.27 16.23
C PRO A 27 -20.04 6.20 15.02
N ASP A 28 -18.92 6.04 14.31
CA ASP A 28 -18.63 6.71 13.04
C ASP A 28 -18.62 5.70 11.89
N GLU A 29 -19.72 5.69 11.15
CA GLU A 29 -19.96 4.74 10.07
C GLU A 29 -18.98 4.84 8.87
N GLN A 30 -18.15 5.89 8.80
CA GLN A 30 -17.14 6.05 7.75
C GLN A 30 -15.82 5.35 8.09
N ILE A 31 -15.51 5.20 9.39
CA ILE A 31 -14.21 4.71 9.84
C ILE A 31 -14.30 3.48 10.72
N ASP A 32 -15.44 3.22 11.40
CA ASP A 32 -15.58 2.13 12.36
C ASP A 32 -15.21 0.76 11.75
N GLU A 33 -15.62 0.47 10.50
CA GLU A 33 -15.27 -0.79 9.83
C GLU A 33 -13.76 -0.90 9.53
N LEU A 34 -13.14 0.21 9.11
CA LEU A 34 -11.71 0.26 8.82
C LEU A 34 -10.87 0.21 10.09
N GLU A 35 -11.32 0.85 11.17
CA GLU A 35 -10.71 0.78 12.50
C GLU A 35 -10.80 -0.63 13.06
N ARG A 36 -11.96 -1.30 12.93
CA ARG A 36 -12.13 -2.70 13.30
C ARG A 36 -11.12 -3.58 12.59
N LEU A 37 -11.02 -3.49 11.26
CA LEU A 37 -10.05 -4.26 10.48
C LEU A 37 -8.59 -3.95 10.86
N LEU A 38 -8.29 -2.68 11.17
CA LEU A 38 -6.93 -2.24 11.49
C LEU A 38 -6.48 -2.62 12.90
N PHE A 39 -7.36 -2.59 13.90
CA PHE A 39 -7.01 -2.78 15.31
C PHE A 39 -7.41 -4.15 15.85
N GLU A 40 -8.45 -4.78 15.32
CA GLU A 40 -8.90 -6.13 15.68
C GLU A 40 -8.28 -7.21 14.77
N GLN A 41 -6.98 -7.06 14.47
CA GLN A 41 -6.22 -7.90 13.53
C GLN A 41 -6.06 -9.36 13.94
N ASP A 42 -6.33 -9.73 15.19
CA ASP A 42 -6.22 -11.10 15.67
C ASP A 42 -7.21 -11.30 16.82
N SER A 43 -8.15 -12.21 16.63
CA SER A 43 -9.11 -12.61 17.63
C SER A 43 -9.00 -14.12 17.81
N PRO A 44 -8.83 -14.63 19.03
CA PRO A 44 -8.80 -16.07 19.28
C PRO A 44 -10.14 -16.77 18.99
N PHE A 45 -11.19 -16.00 18.67
CA PHE A 45 -12.51 -16.49 18.29
C PHE A 45 -12.73 -16.51 16.78
N ASP A 46 -11.85 -15.89 16.00
CA ASP A 46 -11.96 -15.91 14.54
C ASP A 46 -11.48 -17.28 14.01
N PRO A 47 -12.17 -17.85 13.01
CA PRO A 47 -11.64 -19.01 12.32
C PRO A 47 -10.29 -18.65 11.66
N PRO A 48 -9.35 -19.60 11.47
CA PRO A 48 -8.14 -19.36 10.69
C PRO A 48 -8.48 -18.78 9.30
N GLY A 49 -7.89 -17.63 8.95
CA GLY A 49 -8.24 -16.88 7.74
C GLY A 49 -9.49 -16.00 7.87
N GLY A 50 -10.07 -15.88 9.07
CA GLY A 50 -11.22 -15.04 9.39
C GLY A 50 -10.91 -13.55 9.49
N ASN A 51 -9.63 -13.19 9.61
CA ASN A 51 -9.18 -11.81 9.45
C ASN A 51 -8.12 -11.68 8.36
N ILE A 52 -8.06 -10.49 7.77
CA ILE A 52 -7.13 -10.20 6.67
C ILE A 52 -5.66 -10.14 7.12
N ALA A 53 -5.37 -9.71 8.35
CA ALA A 53 -4.00 -9.62 8.85
C ALA A 53 -3.31 -11.01 8.99
N SER A 54 -4.09 -12.08 9.17
CA SER A 54 -3.60 -13.45 9.27
C SER A 54 -2.89 -13.91 7.99
N PHE A 55 -3.25 -13.36 6.83
CA PHE A 55 -2.61 -13.66 5.55
C PHE A 55 -1.19 -13.11 5.44
N VAL A 56 -0.81 -12.15 6.28
CA VAL A 56 0.55 -11.58 6.31
C VAL A 56 1.27 -11.86 7.64
N ALA A 57 0.69 -12.71 8.50
CA ALA A 57 1.29 -13.10 9.77
C ALA A 57 2.72 -13.63 9.58
N GLY A 58 3.66 -13.11 10.36
CA GLY A 58 5.07 -13.51 10.24
C GLY A 58 5.75 -13.09 8.94
N CYS A 59 5.25 -12.04 8.28
CA CYS A 59 5.69 -11.47 6.99
C CYS A 59 5.30 -12.29 5.76
N THR A 60 5.45 -13.61 5.80
CA THR A 60 5.19 -14.50 4.67
C THR A 60 3.78 -15.08 4.66
N GLY A 61 3.07 -15.04 5.79
CA GLY A 61 1.75 -15.65 5.93
C GLY A 61 1.75 -17.15 5.70
N PHE A 62 0.63 -17.69 5.21
CA PHE A 62 0.51 -19.11 4.84
C PHE A 62 1.42 -19.51 3.67
N ALA A 63 1.94 -18.55 2.89
CA ALA A 63 2.87 -18.82 1.79
C ALA A 63 4.26 -19.29 2.28
N GLY A 64 4.61 -19.03 3.55
CA GLY A 64 5.87 -19.48 4.17
C GLY A 64 5.85 -20.87 4.81
N GLY A 65 4.69 -21.55 4.84
CA GLY A 65 4.53 -22.84 5.52
C GLY A 65 5.04 -24.06 4.70
N PRO A 66 5.19 -25.24 5.32
CA PRO A 66 5.47 -26.49 4.62
C PRO A 66 4.27 -26.85 3.73
N GLY A 67 4.33 -26.51 2.45
CA GLY A 67 3.22 -26.59 1.49
C GLY A 67 2.76 -25.24 0.92
N GLY A 68 3.34 -24.13 1.38
CA GLY A 68 3.13 -22.79 0.80
C GLY A 68 3.79 -22.64 -0.56
N SER A 69 3.37 -21.61 -1.30
CA SER A 69 3.68 -21.34 -2.72
C SER A 69 5.16 -21.00 -3.01
N GLY A 70 6.13 -21.84 -2.66
CA GLY A 70 7.49 -21.77 -3.21
C GLY A 70 8.27 -20.48 -2.88
N GLY A 71 8.19 -19.97 -1.66
CA GLY A 71 8.94 -18.75 -1.29
C GLY A 71 8.27 -17.45 -1.74
N ARG A 72 6.96 -17.44 -1.95
CA ARG A 72 6.18 -16.20 -2.10
C ARG A 72 5.90 -15.59 -0.72
N SER A 73 5.70 -14.27 -0.69
CA SER A 73 5.44 -13.51 0.53
C SER A 73 4.24 -12.61 0.29
N PHE A 74 3.09 -12.91 0.93
CA PHE A 74 1.89 -12.08 0.79
C PHE A 74 2.15 -10.65 1.28
N GLY A 75 2.97 -10.47 2.32
CA GLY A 75 3.36 -9.12 2.75
C GLY A 75 4.10 -8.34 1.66
N ALA A 76 5.01 -9.01 0.95
CA ALA A 76 5.72 -8.39 -0.17
C ALA A 76 4.78 -8.05 -1.34
N GLU A 77 3.84 -8.95 -1.65
CA GLU A 77 2.88 -8.78 -2.74
C GLU A 77 1.88 -7.66 -2.44
N TRP A 78 1.40 -7.55 -1.20
CA TRP A 78 0.49 -6.49 -0.79
C TRP A 78 1.17 -5.13 -0.80
N LEU A 79 2.42 -5.04 -0.32
CA LEU A 79 3.20 -3.81 -0.42
C LEU A 79 3.45 -3.43 -1.88
N ARG A 80 3.79 -4.40 -2.74
CA ARG A 80 3.97 -4.18 -4.19
C ARG A 80 2.67 -3.71 -4.83
N ASN A 81 1.54 -4.34 -4.54
CA ASN A 81 0.24 -3.96 -5.09
C ASN A 81 -0.11 -2.51 -4.76
N ALA A 82 0.02 -2.13 -3.48
CA ALA A 82 -0.22 -0.75 -3.06
C ALA A 82 0.75 0.25 -3.71
N TYR A 83 2.04 -0.10 -3.86
CA TYR A 83 2.98 0.77 -4.56
C TYR A 83 2.62 0.94 -6.03
N HIS A 84 2.33 -0.15 -6.75
CA HIS A 84 2.02 -0.09 -8.18
C HIS A 84 0.77 0.75 -8.45
N ASP A 85 -0.29 0.58 -7.65
CA ASP A 85 -1.50 1.39 -7.72
C ASP A 85 -1.18 2.88 -7.50
N MET A 86 -0.41 3.18 -6.44
CA MET A 86 -0.03 4.55 -6.08
C MET A 86 0.91 5.24 -7.08
N SER A 87 1.87 4.49 -7.63
CA SER A 87 3.05 5.04 -8.32
C SER A 87 2.77 5.69 -9.67
N THR A 88 1.54 5.56 -10.19
CA THR A 88 1.05 6.27 -11.38
C THR A 88 0.68 7.73 -11.09
N ALA A 89 0.76 8.15 -9.82
CA ALA A 89 0.43 9.49 -9.37
C ALA A 89 1.16 10.59 -10.15
N ASP A 90 0.39 11.61 -10.53
CA ASP A 90 0.86 12.93 -10.92
C ASP A 90 0.33 13.93 -9.90
N VAL A 91 1.17 14.29 -8.92
CA VAL A 91 0.78 15.22 -7.86
C VAL A 91 0.44 16.60 -8.43
N SER A 92 1.09 16.99 -9.53
CA SER A 92 0.86 18.30 -10.16
C SER A 92 -0.46 18.35 -10.95
N ALA A 93 -0.83 17.25 -11.60
CA ALA A 93 -2.09 17.12 -12.33
C ALA A 93 -3.26 16.65 -11.45
N GLY A 94 -2.99 16.13 -10.25
CA GLY A 94 -4.00 15.61 -9.33
C GLY A 94 -4.63 14.30 -9.80
N THR A 95 -3.86 13.43 -10.47
CA THR A 95 -4.34 12.17 -11.05
C THR A 95 -3.58 10.97 -10.52
N GLY A 96 -4.19 9.79 -10.51
CA GLY A 96 -3.60 8.55 -10.00
C GLY A 96 -3.48 8.56 -8.48
N GLY A 97 -2.54 7.79 -7.95
CA GLY A 97 -2.39 7.58 -6.51
C GLY A 97 -3.06 6.29 -6.07
N LEU A 98 -3.16 6.09 -4.76
CA LEU A 98 -3.68 4.84 -4.20
C LEU A 98 -5.22 4.86 -4.24
N ASP A 99 -5.77 4.58 -5.41
CA ASP A 99 -7.21 4.68 -5.72
C ASP A 99 -7.81 3.36 -6.24
N ALA A 100 -7.08 2.26 -6.12
CA ALA A 100 -7.44 0.93 -6.63
C ALA A 100 -7.65 0.86 -8.15
N SER A 101 -7.16 1.84 -8.92
CA SER A 101 -7.19 1.80 -10.40
C SER A 101 -6.43 0.60 -10.97
N ILE A 102 -5.45 0.03 -10.26
CA ILE A 102 -4.67 -1.14 -10.70
C ILE A 102 -5.53 -2.35 -11.09
N VAL A 103 -6.77 -2.44 -10.57
CA VAL A 103 -7.70 -3.51 -10.95
C VAL A 103 -8.07 -3.49 -12.44
N PHE A 104 -7.91 -2.34 -13.10
CA PHE A 104 -8.11 -2.14 -14.53
C PHE A 104 -6.82 -2.23 -15.35
N GLU A 105 -5.68 -2.51 -14.71
CA GLU A 105 -4.34 -2.30 -15.27
C GLU A 105 -3.43 -3.53 -15.16
N MET A 106 -3.96 -4.66 -14.73
CA MET A 106 -3.17 -5.89 -14.49
C MET A 106 -2.58 -6.49 -15.77
N ASP A 107 -3.04 -6.08 -16.95
CA ASP A 107 -2.53 -6.51 -18.26
C ASP A 107 -1.37 -5.65 -18.77
N ARG A 108 -1.04 -4.57 -18.07
CA ARG A 108 0.03 -3.66 -18.46
C ARG A 108 1.42 -4.28 -18.25
N PRO A 109 2.41 -3.95 -19.11
CA PRO A 109 3.76 -4.50 -18.99
C PRO A 109 4.45 -4.12 -17.68
N GLU A 110 4.07 -3.01 -17.05
CA GLU A 110 4.58 -2.63 -15.73
C GLU A 110 4.01 -3.47 -14.56
N ASN A 111 2.94 -4.24 -14.77
CA ASN A 111 2.22 -5.01 -13.75
C ASN A 111 2.34 -6.53 -13.94
N VAL A 112 3.55 -7.02 -14.25
CA VAL A 112 3.79 -8.46 -14.44
C VAL A 112 3.57 -9.28 -13.16
N GLY A 113 2.91 -10.43 -13.33
CA GLY A 113 2.79 -11.48 -12.31
C GLY A 113 1.43 -11.53 -11.62
N GLN A 114 1.18 -12.63 -10.90
CA GLN A 114 -0.14 -12.92 -10.32
C GLN A 114 -0.45 -12.14 -9.04
N ALA A 115 0.55 -11.47 -8.45
CA ALA A 115 0.46 -10.78 -7.17
C ALA A 115 -0.73 -9.81 -7.10
N PHE A 116 -1.01 -9.04 -8.15
CA PHE A 116 -2.10 -8.06 -8.16
C PHE A 116 -3.48 -8.73 -8.11
N SER A 117 -3.67 -9.77 -8.91
CA SER A 117 -4.92 -10.55 -8.92
C SER A 117 -5.15 -11.29 -7.61
N GLU A 118 -4.09 -11.81 -6.99
CA GLU A 118 -4.16 -12.49 -5.70
C GLU A 118 -4.41 -11.51 -4.55
N SER A 119 -3.72 -10.37 -4.53
CA SER A 119 -3.99 -9.26 -3.61
C SER A 119 -5.45 -8.84 -3.66
N LEU A 120 -6.01 -8.65 -4.86
CA LEU A 120 -7.42 -8.32 -5.04
C LEU A 120 -8.34 -9.42 -4.47
N ASN A 121 -8.03 -10.70 -4.71
CA ASN A 121 -8.84 -11.81 -4.21
C ASN A 121 -8.86 -11.88 -2.68
N PHE A 122 -7.70 -11.69 -2.02
CA PHE A 122 -7.63 -11.73 -0.56
C PHE A 122 -8.24 -10.49 0.10
N LEU A 123 -7.92 -9.30 -0.40
CA LEU A 123 -8.41 -8.05 0.15
C LEU A 123 -9.88 -7.80 -0.19
N GLY A 124 -10.38 -8.39 -1.28
CA GLY A 124 -11.80 -8.43 -1.67
C GLY A 124 -12.72 -9.02 -0.62
N ALA A 125 -12.22 -9.88 0.26
CA ALA A 125 -13.00 -10.43 1.37
C ALA A 125 -13.42 -9.36 2.40
N ALA A 126 -12.70 -8.23 2.46
CA ALA A 126 -12.98 -7.11 3.35
C ALA A 126 -13.57 -5.89 2.63
N TYR A 127 -13.86 -5.99 1.32
CA TYR A 127 -14.51 -4.92 0.56
C TYR A 127 -16.01 -4.86 0.87
N THR A 128 -16.48 -3.68 1.25
CA THR A 128 -17.89 -3.43 1.58
C THR A 128 -18.29 -2.01 1.19
N THR A 129 -19.55 -1.64 1.40
CA THR A 129 -19.99 -0.23 1.28
C THR A 129 -19.35 0.70 2.31
N ARG A 130 -18.63 0.16 3.29
CA ARG A 130 -17.92 0.88 4.36
C ARG A 130 -16.39 0.76 4.27
N SER A 131 -15.87 0.04 3.28
CA SER A 131 -14.45 -0.23 3.11
C SER A 131 -14.11 -0.32 1.62
N SER A 132 -13.59 0.76 1.08
CA SER A 132 -13.17 0.84 -0.33
C SER A 132 -11.97 -0.05 -0.60
N MET A 133 -11.80 -0.50 -1.85
CA MET A 133 -10.65 -1.33 -2.23
C MET A 133 -9.33 -0.58 -2.08
N SER A 134 -9.35 0.72 -2.36
CA SER A 134 -8.22 1.64 -2.17
C SER A 134 -7.79 1.73 -0.71
N ASP A 135 -8.74 1.78 0.24
CA ASP A 135 -8.42 1.67 1.66
C ASP A 135 -7.90 0.28 2.04
N MET A 136 -8.41 -0.79 1.41
CA MET A 136 -7.88 -2.14 1.62
C MET A 136 -6.46 -2.33 1.09
N PHE A 137 -6.09 -1.73 -0.03
CA PHE A 137 -4.72 -1.74 -0.54
C PHE A 137 -3.77 -0.98 0.39
N ALA A 138 -4.21 0.18 0.91
CA ALA A 138 -3.46 0.91 1.93
C ALA A 138 -3.28 0.10 3.21
N MET A 139 -4.36 -0.53 3.69
CA MET A 139 -4.35 -1.35 4.89
C MET A 139 -3.48 -2.58 4.73
N GLY A 140 -3.51 -3.21 3.55
CA GLY A 140 -2.63 -4.32 3.20
C GLY A 140 -1.16 -3.94 3.31
N ALA A 141 -0.75 -2.76 2.83
CA ALA A 141 0.62 -2.26 2.99
C ALA A 141 0.97 -2.00 4.47
N VAL A 142 0.06 -1.40 5.25
CA VAL A 142 0.25 -1.17 6.70
C VAL A 142 0.44 -2.49 7.45
N MET A 143 -0.43 -3.48 7.21
CA MET A 143 -0.35 -4.80 7.84
C MET A 143 0.91 -5.55 7.41
N ALA A 144 1.25 -5.54 6.12
CA ALA A 144 2.46 -6.16 5.60
C ALA A 144 3.72 -5.63 6.28
N VAL A 145 3.89 -4.30 6.32
CA VAL A 145 5.06 -3.67 6.95
C VAL A 145 5.06 -3.88 8.47
N GLY A 146 3.90 -3.80 9.12
CA GLY A 146 3.75 -4.07 10.55
C GLY A 146 4.21 -5.50 10.90
N GLN A 147 3.72 -6.50 10.18
CA GLN A 147 4.08 -7.90 10.40
C GLN A 147 5.54 -8.19 10.06
N CYS A 148 6.04 -7.70 8.92
CA CYS A 148 7.44 -7.90 8.51
C CYS A 148 8.45 -7.21 9.43
N SER A 149 8.10 -6.05 9.99
CA SER A 149 8.95 -5.33 10.94
C SER A 149 8.76 -5.77 12.39
N LYS A 150 7.82 -6.68 12.69
CA LYS A 150 7.40 -7.05 14.05
C LYS A 150 6.97 -5.82 14.87
N GLY A 151 6.21 -4.92 14.24
CA GLY A 151 5.71 -3.68 14.85
C GLY A 151 6.77 -2.58 15.03
N ASN A 152 8.01 -2.76 14.56
CA ASN A 152 9.04 -1.74 14.70
C ASN A 152 8.89 -0.58 13.70
N ILE A 153 8.18 -0.79 12.59
CA ILE A 153 7.83 0.25 11.62
C ILE A 153 6.32 0.42 11.67
N ILE A 154 5.89 1.64 11.99
CA ILE A 154 4.48 2.03 12.02
C ILE A 154 4.22 2.95 10.83
N ILE A 155 3.38 2.49 9.90
CA ILE A 155 2.85 3.33 8.83
C ILE A 155 1.50 3.88 9.29
N PRO A 156 1.30 5.21 9.32
CA PRO A 156 0.03 5.78 9.70
C PRO A 156 -1.02 5.43 8.64
N PHE A 157 -2.14 4.85 9.08
CA PHE A 157 -3.30 4.63 8.24
C PHE A 157 -4.19 5.88 8.23
N ARG A 158 -4.76 6.19 7.07
CA ARG A 158 -5.81 7.21 6.91
C ARG A 158 -6.91 6.57 6.10
N ALA A 159 -8.14 6.59 6.60
CA ALA A 159 -9.32 6.06 5.91
C ALA A 159 -9.90 7.08 4.92
N GLY A 160 -10.86 6.63 4.11
CA GLY A 160 -11.71 7.47 3.27
C GLY A 160 -11.25 7.61 1.84
N ARG A 161 -10.45 6.66 1.33
CA ARG A 161 -10.10 6.64 -0.09
C ARG A 161 -11.30 6.23 -0.92
N VAL A 162 -11.36 6.78 -2.13
CA VAL A 162 -12.43 6.51 -3.08
C VAL A 162 -11.86 5.68 -4.22
N ASP A 163 -12.55 4.60 -4.55
CA ASP A 163 -12.13 3.72 -5.64
C ASP A 163 -12.28 4.41 -6.99
N ALA A 164 -11.28 4.23 -7.84
CA ALA A 164 -11.28 4.65 -9.23
C ALA A 164 -12.39 3.94 -10.00
N THR A 165 -12.96 4.63 -10.98
CA THR A 165 -14.01 4.08 -11.85
C THR A 165 -13.46 3.56 -13.18
N GLY A 166 -12.14 3.57 -13.34
CA GLY A 166 -11.44 3.14 -14.53
C GLY A 166 -9.92 3.18 -14.33
N PRO A 167 -9.15 2.87 -15.38
CA PRO A 167 -7.69 2.87 -15.31
C PRO A 167 -7.14 4.28 -15.10
N GLY A 168 -6.07 4.38 -14.31
CA GLY A 168 -5.24 5.55 -14.18
C GLY A 168 -4.19 5.66 -15.31
N PRO A 169 -3.31 6.67 -15.26
CA PRO A 169 -2.20 6.80 -16.20
C PRO A 169 -1.21 5.62 -16.08
N SER A 170 -0.54 5.25 -17.16
CA SER A 170 0.64 4.38 -17.08
C SER A 170 1.85 5.14 -16.50
N GLY A 171 2.86 4.39 -16.05
CA GLY A 171 4.14 4.97 -15.62
C GLY A 171 4.68 4.46 -14.29
N VAL A 172 4.31 3.24 -13.87
CA VAL A 172 5.00 2.58 -12.76
C VAL A 172 6.47 2.37 -13.15
N PRO A 173 7.46 2.74 -12.30
CA PRO A 173 8.88 2.57 -12.61
C PRO A 173 9.25 1.12 -12.93
N GLN A 174 9.99 0.92 -14.02
CA GLN A 174 10.42 -0.40 -14.49
C GLN A 174 11.91 -0.63 -14.21
N PRO A 175 12.31 -1.86 -13.86
CA PRO A 175 13.68 -2.14 -13.41
C PRO A 175 14.77 -1.94 -14.48
N GLN A 176 14.40 -1.85 -15.76
CA GLN A 176 15.32 -1.60 -16.87
C GLN A 176 15.54 -0.10 -17.16
N GLU A 177 14.74 0.79 -16.56
CA GLU A 177 14.85 2.23 -16.77
C GLU A 177 16.12 2.79 -16.10
N ASP A 178 16.63 3.91 -16.62
CA ASP A 178 17.82 4.54 -16.05
C ASP A 178 17.50 5.36 -14.78
N LEU A 179 18.55 5.77 -14.04
CA LEU A 179 18.37 6.53 -12.80
C LEU A 179 17.71 7.89 -13.02
N ALA A 180 17.94 8.52 -14.17
CA ALA A 180 17.34 9.82 -14.49
C ALA A 180 15.83 9.69 -14.66
N THR A 181 15.38 8.64 -15.35
CA THR A 181 13.97 8.28 -15.52
C THR A 181 13.33 7.97 -14.18
N HIS A 182 13.95 7.12 -13.35
CA HIS A 182 13.45 6.83 -12.01
C HIS A 182 13.31 8.10 -11.16
N THR A 183 14.33 8.96 -11.14
CA THR A 183 14.29 10.20 -10.36
C THR A 183 13.15 11.11 -10.80
N ALA A 184 12.92 11.22 -12.11
CA ALA A 184 11.82 12.01 -12.66
C ALA A 184 10.44 11.42 -12.33
N THR A 185 10.29 10.08 -12.42
CA THR A 185 9.03 9.40 -12.11
C THR A 185 8.68 9.50 -10.62
N PHE A 186 9.64 9.31 -9.71
CA PHE A 186 9.42 9.50 -8.28
C PHE A 186 9.13 10.96 -7.92
N ALA A 187 9.78 11.92 -8.57
CA ALA A 187 9.46 13.34 -8.39
C ALA A 187 8.01 13.66 -8.80
N LYS A 188 7.49 13.02 -9.86
CA LYS A 188 6.10 13.16 -10.30
C LYS A 188 5.09 12.61 -9.28
N GLN A 189 5.46 11.54 -8.58
CA GLN A 189 4.71 10.97 -7.45
C GLN A 189 4.78 11.84 -6.18
N GLY A 190 5.63 12.87 -6.17
CA GLY A 190 5.81 13.78 -5.03
C GLY A 190 6.95 13.40 -4.08
N PHE A 191 7.82 12.46 -4.46
CA PHE A 191 8.97 12.06 -3.66
C PHE A 191 10.25 12.81 -4.06
N ASP A 192 11.05 13.19 -3.07
CA ASP A 192 12.44 13.59 -3.31
C ASP A 192 13.37 12.37 -3.49
N VAL A 193 14.65 12.62 -3.81
CA VAL A 193 15.64 11.54 -4.03
C VAL A 193 15.88 10.70 -2.78
N SER A 194 15.86 11.31 -1.59
CA SER A 194 16.07 10.61 -0.32
C SER A 194 14.86 9.72 0.00
N GLU A 195 13.65 10.20 -0.26
CA GLU A 195 12.42 9.44 -0.10
C GLU A 195 12.33 8.29 -1.11
N MET A 196 12.69 8.52 -2.37
CA MET A 196 12.84 7.46 -3.39
C MET A 196 13.77 6.36 -2.89
N ILE A 197 14.99 6.71 -2.45
CA ILE A 197 15.98 5.74 -1.95
C ILE A 197 15.41 4.98 -0.75
N THR A 198 14.75 5.69 0.17
CA THR A 198 14.16 5.08 1.37
C THR A 198 13.05 4.10 1.01
N LEU A 199 12.14 4.48 0.11
CA LEU A 199 11.01 3.64 -0.29
C LEU A 199 11.51 2.39 -1.01
N VAL A 200 12.44 2.54 -1.96
CA VAL A 200 13.03 1.43 -2.71
C VAL A 200 13.81 0.48 -1.79
N ALA A 201 14.68 1.02 -0.92
CA ALA A 201 15.49 0.20 -0.02
C ALA A 201 14.62 -0.56 0.99
N CYS A 202 13.63 0.09 1.60
CA CYS A 202 12.72 -0.55 2.55
C CYS A 202 11.82 -1.58 1.88
N GLY A 203 11.22 -1.25 0.73
CA GLY A 203 10.33 -2.14 -0.01
C GLY A 203 11.05 -3.39 -0.53
N HIS A 204 12.23 -3.22 -1.14
CA HIS A 204 13.02 -4.36 -1.65
C HIS A 204 13.69 -5.21 -0.55
N THR A 205 13.60 -4.80 0.72
CA THR A 205 14.07 -5.63 1.84
C THR A 205 13.10 -6.77 2.16
N ILE A 206 11.82 -6.66 1.78
CA ILE A 206 10.83 -7.76 1.90
C ILE A 206 10.44 -8.37 0.56
N GLY A 207 10.77 -7.69 -0.55
CA GLY A 207 10.47 -8.12 -1.90
C GLY A 207 11.35 -9.27 -2.41
N GLY A 208 10.84 -9.99 -3.39
CA GLY A 208 11.56 -11.00 -4.16
C GLY A 208 11.12 -10.99 -5.62
N VAL A 209 11.90 -11.65 -6.45
CA VAL A 209 11.60 -11.79 -7.89
C VAL A 209 11.22 -13.23 -8.17
N HIS A 210 10.06 -13.44 -8.79
CA HIS A 210 9.59 -14.77 -9.17
C HIS A 210 10.17 -15.18 -10.52
N GLY A 211 10.82 -16.34 -10.56
CA GLY A 211 11.41 -16.85 -11.81
C GLY A 211 10.39 -17.17 -12.90
N VAL A 212 9.14 -17.46 -12.56
CA VAL A 212 8.06 -17.67 -13.56
C VAL A 212 7.74 -16.39 -14.34
N ASP A 213 7.92 -15.23 -13.70
CA ASP A 213 7.66 -13.91 -14.29
C ASP A 213 8.93 -13.33 -14.93
N PHE A 214 10.11 -13.65 -14.38
CA PHE A 214 11.40 -13.13 -14.82
C PHE A 214 12.49 -14.24 -14.89
N PRO A 215 12.39 -15.17 -15.85
CA PRO A 215 13.25 -16.35 -15.93
C PRO A 215 14.73 -16.03 -16.21
N GLU A 216 15.01 -14.86 -16.82
CA GLU A 216 16.38 -14.37 -17.04
C GLU A 216 17.05 -13.90 -15.75
N ILE A 217 16.27 -13.54 -14.72
CA ILE A 217 16.77 -13.04 -13.43
C ILE A 217 16.85 -14.19 -12.42
N VAL A 218 15.79 -14.99 -12.33
CA VAL A 218 15.70 -16.15 -11.42
C VAL A 218 15.38 -17.38 -12.26
N PRO A 219 16.38 -18.23 -12.54
CA PRO A 219 16.15 -19.45 -13.31
C PRO A 219 15.16 -20.36 -12.59
N ASN A 220 14.09 -20.77 -13.29
CA ASN A 220 13.19 -21.77 -12.74
C ASN A 220 13.84 -23.15 -12.74
N PRO A 221 13.71 -23.92 -11.65
CA PRO A 221 14.15 -25.31 -11.64
C PRO A 221 13.32 -26.09 -12.67
N PRO A 222 13.93 -26.92 -13.53
CA PRO A 222 13.18 -27.71 -14.47
C PRO A 222 12.27 -28.71 -13.74
N ASN A 223 10.99 -28.75 -14.13
CA ASN A 223 10.01 -29.80 -13.83
C ASN A 223 9.50 -29.93 -12.37
N THR A 224 9.52 -28.87 -11.54
CA THR A 224 8.94 -28.96 -10.17
C THR A 224 7.59 -28.28 -10.00
N GLY A 225 7.15 -27.43 -10.94
CA GLY A 225 5.91 -26.65 -10.77
C GLY A 225 5.97 -25.63 -9.63
N VAL A 226 7.15 -25.41 -9.03
CA VAL A 226 7.37 -24.48 -7.93
C VAL A 226 8.10 -23.26 -8.49
N SER A 227 7.44 -22.10 -8.45
CA SER A 227 8.11 -20.81 -8.67
C SER A 227 9.13 -20.61 -7.56
N ILE A 228 10.38 -20.29 -7.89
CA ILE A 228 11.38 -19.87 -6.90
C ILE A 228 11.37 -18.35 -6.83
N SER A 229 11.31 -17.81 -5.61
CA SER A 229 11.53 -16.40 -5.33
C SER A 229 12.89 -16.18 -4.67
N LEU A 230 13.63 -15.16 -5.10
CA LEU A 230 14.78 -14.65 -4.36
C LEU A 230 14.31 -13.65 -3.29
N LEU A 231 13.82 -14.16 -2.15
CA LEU A 231 13.55 -13.33 -0.97
C LEU A 231 14.83 -13.19 -0.12
N LYS A 232 15.23 -11.96 0.19
CA LYS A 232 16.21 -11.72 1.26
C LYS A 232 15.48 -11.49 2.58
N PRO A 233 16.01 -11.96 3.73
CA PRO A 233 15.42 -11.66 5.03
C PRO A 233 15.36 -10.15 5.29
N PHE A 234 14.33 -9.73 6.03
CA PHE A 234 14.22 -8.36 6.52
C PHE A 234 15.33 -8.05 7.52
N GLU A 235 16.47 -7.56 7.02
CA GLU A 235 17.56 -7.04 7.84
C GLU A 235 17.78 -5.55 7.51
N LYS A 236 18.06 -4.75 8.54
CA LYS A 236 18.46 -3.32 8.47
C LYS A 236 19.74 -3.03 7.65
N ARG A 237 20.17 -3.93 6.76
CA ARG A 237 21.53 -4.00 6.23
C ARG A 237 21.71 -3.40 4.83
N LEU A 238 20.68 -2.81 4.22
CA LEU A 238 20.84 -2.14 2.92
C LEU A 238 21.49 -0.75 3.01
N ILE A 239 21.51 -0.14 4.20
CA ILE A 239 22.32 1.07 4.46
C ILE A 239 23.40 0.69 5.47
N LYS A 240 24.59 0.32 4.99
CA LYS A 240 25.76 0.35 5.87
C LYS A 240 25.92 1.80 6.35
N PRO A 241 26.09 2.06 7.66
CA PRO A 241 26.41 3.41 8.11
C PRO A 241 27.69 3.85 7.39
N VAL A 242 27.60 4.96 6.66
CA VAL A 242 28.78 5.67 6.20
C VAL A 242 29.48 6.16 7.47
N PRO A 243 30.73 5.75 7.75
CA PRO A 243 31.42 6.25 8.92
C PRO A 243 31.55 7.77 8.78
N SER A 244 31.03 8.51 9.75
CA SER A 244 31.39 9.91 9.94
C SER A 244 32.89 9.96 10.24
N ASN A 245 33.65 10.66 9.40
CA ASN A 245 35.01 11.09 9.73
C ASN A 245 35.01 11.95 11.00
#